data_AF-A0AAI8Z7R8-F1
#
_entry.id   AF-A0AAI8Z7R8-F1
#
_cell.length_a   1.000
_cell.length_b   1.000
_cell.length_c   1.000
_cell.angle_alpha   90.00
_cell.angle_beta   90.00
_cell.angle_gamma   90.00
#
_symmetry.space_group_name_H-M   'P 1'
#
loop_
_entity.id
_entity.type
_entity.pdbx_description
1 polymer ?
#
loop_
_entity_poly.entity_id
_entity_poly.type
_entity_poly.pdbx_seq_one_letter_code
_entity_poly.pdbx_strand_id
1 'polypeptide(L)'
;MAEQWEAIFRTLGEGTHAITEIIMNANEGDDLEPGYKEIEEKRDQVLKAAEGAPSDSDIPDFYDDTAQLELSNAADIPITACDKLLTALEEKQDIWKSKKDLGKIVKEVVHADNDVLHRPYPPANPNAPKITGRTKKTEADSNRLAKQHAKAEAKSE
;
A
#
# COMPACT_ATOMS: atom_id res chain seq x y z
N MET A 1 6.31 22.58 -0.92
CA MET A 1 5.24 22.02 -0.07
C MET A 1 4.65 20.78 -0.73
N ALA A 2 4.09 20.89 -1.94
CA ALA A 2 3.67 19.72 -2.75
C ALA A 2 4.81 18.70 -3.01
N GLU A 3 6.03 19.17 -3.30
CA GLU A 3 7.19 18.30 -3.58
C GLU A 3 7.54 17.33 -2.44
N GLN A 4 7.33 17.71 -1.17
CA GLN A 4 7.61 16.82 -0.03
C GLN A 4 6.57 15.70 0.06
N TRP A 5 5.29 16.05 -0.17
CA TRP A 5 4.21 15.09 -0.25
C TRP A 5 4.36 14.15 -1.45
N GLU A 6 4.79 14.67 -2.59
CA GLU A 6 5.12 13.85 -3.75
C GLU A 6 6.26 12.87 -3.45
N ALA A 7 7.33 13.35 -2.81
CA ALA A 7 8.49 12.52 -2.46
C ALA A 7 8.10 11.37 -1.51
N ILE A 8 7.25 11.63 -0.51
CA ILE A 8 6.76 10.56 0.36
C ILE A 8 5.85 9.58 -0.38
N PHE A 9 4.93 10.05 -1.23
CA PHE A 9 4.08 9.17 -2.05
C PHE A 9 4.88 8.28 -2.99
N ARG A 10 5.95 8.79 -3.57
CA ARG A 10 6.89 7.99 -4.38
C ARG A 10 7.58 6.93 -3.54
N THR A 11 8.11 7.29 -2.38
CA THR A 11 8.80 6.37 -1.47
C THR A 11 7.89 5.24 -1.01
N LEU A 12 6.65 5.56 -0.62
CA LEU A 12 5.63 4.56 -0.27
C LEU A 12 5.30 3.66 -1.46
N GLY A 13 5.00 4.25 -2.62
CA GLY A 13 4.69 3.49 -3.82
C GLY A 13 5.81 2.56 -4.29
N GLU A 14 7.07 2.99 -4.19
CA GLU A 14 8.25 2.19 -4.53
C GLU A 14 8.43 1.03 -3.53
N GLY A 15 8.29 1.28 -2.23
CA GLY A 15 8.35 0.24 -1.20
C GLY A 15 7.25 -0.82 -1.37
N THR A 16 6.01 -0.36 -1.57
CA THR A 16 4.84 -1.22 -1.85
C THR A 16 5.01 -2.00 -3.17
N HIS A 17 5.59 -1.38 -4.20
CA HIS A 17 5.90 -2.06 -5.46
C HIS A 17 6.98 -3.14 -5.30
N ALA A 18 8.03 -2.90 -4.53
CA ALA A 18 9.07 -3.90 -4.28
C ALA A 18 8.49 -5.17 -3.63
N ILE A 19 7.58 -5.03 -2.67
CA ILE A 19 6.84 -6.17 -2.08
C ILE A 19 6.04 -6.91 -3.17
N THR A 20 5.38 -6.16 -4.05
CA THR A 20 4.60 -6.72 -5.17
C THR A 20 5.46 -7.59 -6.07
N GLU A 21 6.65 -7.12 -6.44
CA GLU A 21 7.56 -7.87 -7.31
C GLU A 21 8.03 -9.18 -6.66
N ILE A 22 8.35 -9.16 -5.37
CA ILE A 22 8.76 -10.39 -4.64
C ILE A 22 7.62 -11.41 -4.66
N ILE A 23 6.39 -10.98 -4.38
CA ILE A 23 5.22 -11.87 -4.40
C ILE A 23 5.00 -12.46 -5.80
N MET A 24 5.07 -11.62 -6.84
CA MET A 24 4.81 -12.02 -8.23
C MET A 24 5.89 -12.94 -8.81
N ASN A 25 7.14 -12.77 -8.40
CA ASN A 25 8.27 -13.53 -8.94
C ASN A 25 8.38 -14.94 -8.35
N ALA A 26 7.71 -15.23 -7.23
CA ALA A 26 7.68 -16.57 -6.65
C ALA A 26 6.92 -17.56 -7.53
N ASN A 27 7.44 -18.79 -7.62
CA ASN A 27 6.90 -19.91 -8.36
C ASN A 27 6.64 -21.11 -7.45
N GLU A 28 5.87 -22.06 -7.97
CA GLU A 28 5.61 -23.31 -7.26
C GLU A 28 6.91 -24.09 -7.03
N GLY A 29 7.16 -24.49 -5.78
CA GLY A 29 8.36 -25.24 -5.39
C GLY A 29 9.56 -24.38 -4.97
N ASP A 30 9.46 -23.05 -5.05
CA ASP A 30 10.51 -22.14 -4.58
C ASP A 30 10.65 -22.20 -3.04
N ASP A 31 11.88 -22.00 -2.55
CA ASP A 31 12.08 -21.65 -1.14
C ASP A 31 11.63 -20.20 -0.92
N LEU A 32 10.50 -20.05 -0.23
CA LEU A 32 9.87 -18.76 0.02
C LEU A 32 10.49 -18.00 1.21
N GLU A 33 11.36 -18.63 2.01
CA GLU A 33 11.91 -18.00 3.22
C GLU A 33 12.73 -16.73 2.93
N PRO A 34 13.64 -16.69 1.92
CA PRO A 34 14.39 -15.49 1.60
C PRO A 34 13.47 -14.34 1.14
N GLY A 35 12.53 -14.64 0.23
CA GLY A 35 11.58 -13.64 -0.26
C GLY A 35 10.65 -13.14 0.85
N TYR A 36 10.23 -14.01 1.76
CA TYR A 36 9.39 -13.62 2.88
C TYR A 36 10.11 -12.64 3.82
N LYS A 37 11.37 -12.90 4.18
CA LYS A 37 12.17 -11.97 4.98
C LYS A 37 12.36 -10.63 4.30
N GLU A 38 12.62 -10.63 3.00
CA GLU A 38 12.73 -9.39 2.24
C GLU A 38 11.40 -8.61 2.26
N ILE A 39 10.25 -9.29 2.15
CA ILE A 39 8.94 -8.65 2.31
C ILE A 39 8.78 -8.00 3.69
N GLU A 40 9.23 -8.64 4.77
CA GLU A 40 9.18 -8.06 6.11
C GLU A 40 10.07 -6.81 6.24
N GLU A 41 11.27 -6.85 5.69
CA GLU A 41 12.16 -5.69 5.67
C GLU A 41 11.58 -4.52 4.86
N LYS A 42 10.96 -4.82 3.71
CA LYS A 42 10.29 -3.81 2.89
C LYS A 42 9.05 -3.24 3.57
N ARG A 43 8.25 -4.07 4.27
CA ARG A 43 7.15 -3.62 5.13
C ARG A 43 7.67 -2.59 6.13
N ASP A 44 8.73 -2.91 6.87
CA ASP A 44 9.26 -2.02 7.90
C ASP A 44 9.77 -0.69 7.32
N GLN A 45 10.33 -0.72 6.10
CA GLN A 45 10.72 0.49 5.37
C GLN A 45 9.50 1.36 5.01
N VAL A 46 8.41 0.75 4.53
CA VAL A 46 7.17 1.46 4.22
C VAL A 46 6.56 2.08 5.49
N LEU A 47 6.44 1.30 6.57
CA LEU A 47 5.91 1.79 7.84
C LEU A 47 6.72 2.97 8.38
N LYS A 48 8.05 2.86 8.35
CA LYS A 48 8.95 3.94 8.77
C LYS A 48 8.81 5.19 7.90
N ALA A 49 8.64 5.02 6.58
CA ALA A 49 8.38 6.15 5.69
C ALA A 49 7.04 6.82 6.05
N ALA A 50 5.99 6.04 6.29
CA ALA A 50 4.67 6.54 6.67
C ALA A 50 4.70 7.32 8.00
N GLU A 51 5.47 6.86 8.98
CA GLU A 51 5.72 7.59 10.23
C GLU A 51 6.46 8.91 10.00
N GLY A 52 7.36 8.95 9.02
CA GLY A 52 8.13 10.13 8.61
C GLY A 52 7.41 11.07 7.63
N ALA A 53 6.12 10.86 7.37
CA ALA A 53 5.36 11.70 6.44
C ALA A 53 5.32 13.17 6.90
N PRO A 54 5.21 14.13 5.94
CA PRO A 54 5.17 15.56 6.26
C PRO A 54 4.03 15.94 7.22
N SER A 55 4.17 17.12 7.83
CA SER A 55 3.16 17.63 8.75
C SER A 55 1.95 18.20 8.01
N ASP A 56 0.82 18.34 8.72
CA ASP A 56 -0.39 18.92 8.14
C ASP A 56 -0.18 20.38 7.66
N SER A 57 0.77 21.10 8.26
CA SER A 57 1.16 22.45 7.81
C SER A 57 1.90 22.48 6.47
N ASP A 58 2.40 21.34 5.98
CA ASP A 58 3.09 21.22 4.70
C ASP A 58 2.14 20.89 3.54
N ILE A 59 0.83 20.71 3.82
CA ILE A 59 -0.20 20.44 2.82
C ILE A 59 -0.42 21.71 1.99
N PRO A 60 -0.41 21.63 0.64
CA PRO A 60 -0.73 22.78 -0.22
C PRO A 60 -2.11 23.38 0.10
N ASP A 61 -2.24 24.69 -0.10
CA ASP A 61 -3.53 25.39 0.06
C ASP A 61 -4.57 24.80 -0.93
N PHE A 62 -5.82 24.67 -0.48
CA PHE A 62 -6.92 24.17 -1.32
C PHE A 62 -7.26 25.12 -2.48
N TYR A 63 -6.90 26.40 -2.38
CA TYR A 63 -7.10 27.40 -3.43
C TYR A 63 -5.95 27.43 -4.45
N ASP A 64 -4.87 26.67 -4.23
CA ASP A 64 -3.80 26.50 -5.22
C ASP A 64 -4.12 25.30 -6.12
N ASP A 65 -4.93 25.56 -7.15
CA ASP A 65 -5.38 24.53 -8.10
C ASP A 65 -4.21 23.76 -8.74
N THR A 66 -3.07 24.41 -8.96
CA THR A 66 -1.90 23.76 -9.59
C THR A 66 -1.25 22.79 -8.62
N ALA A 67 -0.96 23.23 -7.40
CA ALA A 67 -0.38 22.38 -6.38
C ALA A 67 -1.31 21.23 -5.95
N GLN A 68 -2.63 21.47 -5.90
CA GLN A 68 -3.63 20.42 -5.63
C GLN A 68 -3.69 19.38 -6.75
N LEU A 69 -3.55 19.80 -8.01
CA LEU A 69 -3.50 18.87 -9.15
C LEU A 69 -2.24 18.01 -9.11
N GLU A 70 -1.08 18.59 -8.85
CA GLU A 70 0.19 17.86 -8.71
C GLU A 70 0.13 16.85 -7.56
N LEU A 71 -0.38 17.28 -6.40
CA LEU A 71 -0.58 16.41 -5.24
C LEU A 71 -1.54 15.26 -5.55
N SER A 72 -2.65 15.53 -6.26
CA SER A 72 -3.60 14.49 -6.67
C SER A 72 -3.00 13.49 -7.65
N ASN A 73 -2.15 13.94 -8.57
CA ASN A 73 -1.47 13.05 -9.50
C ASN A 73 -0.43 12.19 -8.79
N ALA A 74 0.31 12.77 -7.84
CA ALA A 74 1.26 12.04 -7.01
C ALA A 74 0.58 10.99 -6.13
N ALA A 75 -0.60 11.29 -5.59
CA ALA A 75 -1.39 10.34 -4.79
C ALA A 75 -1.82 9.09 -5.58
N ASP A 76 -1.93 9.16 -6.91
CA ASP A 76 -2.25 7.99 -7.73
C ASP A 76 -1.11 6.93 -7.71
N ILE A 77 0.13 7.30 -7.35
CA ILE A 77 1.30 6.41 -7.26
C ILE A 77 1.10 5.32 -6.19
N PRO A 78 1.01 5.65 -4.88
CA PRO A 78 0.83 4.63 -3.83
C PRO A 78 -0.50 3.89 -3.96
N ILE A 79 -1.58 4.54 -4.42
CA ILE A 79 -2.86 3.85 -4.64
C ILE A 79 -2.71 2.75 -5.69
N THR A 80 -2.05 3.05 -6.81
CA THR A 80 -1.82 2.05 -7.86
C THR A 80 -0.88 0.95 -7.40
N ALA A 81 0.12 1.27 -6.56
CA ALA A 81 0.99 0.27 -5.96
C ALA A 81 0.19 -0.67 -5.03
N CYS A 82 -0.70 -0.13 -4.19
CA CYS A 82 -1.60 -0.92 -3.34
C CYS A 82 -2.53 -1.83 -4.17
N ASP A 83 -3.17 -1.31 -5.21
CA ASP A 83 -4.04 -2.09 -6.10
C ASP A 83 -3.27 -3.30 -6.71
N LYS A 84 -2.03 -3.06 -7.16
CA LYS A 84 -1.16 -4.12 -7.71
C LYS A 84 -0.70 -5.12 -6.65
N LEU A 85 -0.35 -4.66 -5.45
CA LEU A 85 0.04 -5.53 -4.34
C LEU A 85 -1.09 -6.50 -3.96
N LEU A 86 -2.32 -6.00 -3.87
CA LEU A 86 -3.49 -6.82 -3.58
C LEU A 86 -3.77 -7.83 -4.69
N THR A 87 -3.65 -7.42 -5.94
CA THR A 87 -3.78 -8.31 -7.11
C THR A 87 -2.72 -9.42 -7.06
N ALA A 88 -1.46 -9.07 -6.79
CA ALA A 88 -0.37 -10.04 -6.68
C ALA A 88 -0.62 -11.08 -5.59
N LEU A 89 -1.10 -10.64 -4.41
CA LEU A 89 -1.43 -11.55 -3.32
C LEU A 89 -2.56 -12.52 -3.68
N GLU A 90 -3.57 -12.03 -4.39
CA GLU A 90 -4.70 -12.84 -4.86
C GLU A 90 -4.24 -13.86 -5.92
N GLU A 91 -3.44 -13.43 -6.90
CA GLU A 91 -2.94 -14.31 -7.98
C GLU A 91 -1.95 -15.36 -7.49
N LYS A 92 -1.11 -15.02 -6.50
CA LYS A 92 -0.05 -15.90 -5.97
C LYS A 92 -0.44 -16.56 -4.65
N GLN A 93 -1.72 -16.53 -4.28
CA GLN A 93 -2.21 -17.04 -3.01
C GLN A 93 -1.81 -18.50 -2.77
N ASP A 94 -1.92 -19.36 -3.78
CA ASP A 94 -1.63 -20.80 -3.64
C ASP A 94 -0.15 -21.09 -3.40
N ILE A 95 0.75 -20.25 -3.93
CA ILE A 95 2.19 -20.36 -3.73
C ILE A 95 2.53 -19.91 -2.31
N TRP A 96 2.00 -18.75 -1.90
CA TRP A 96 2.35 -18.14 -0.62
C TRP A 96 1.55 -18.67 0.58
N LYS A 97 0.56 -19.54 0.40
CA LYS A 97 -0.36 -19.99 1.47
C LYS A 97 0.31 -20.52 2.74
N SER A 98 1.54 -21.04 2.65
CA SER A 98 2.33 -21.50 3.81
C SER A 98 2.88 -20.36 4.67
N LYS A 99 2.93 -19.13 4.15
CA LYS A 99 3.27 -17.90 4.88
C LYS A 99 2.01 -17.19 5.36
N LYS A 100 1.34 -17.76 6.36
CA LYS A 100 0.04 -17.29 6.91
C LYS A 100 -0.04 -15.78 7.21
N ASP A 101 1.08 -15.20 7.65
CA ASP A 101 1.14 -13.81 8.07
C ASP A 101 1.40 -12.84 6.90
N LEU A 102 1.67 -13.33 5.68
CA LEU A 102 1.84 -12.49 4.50
C LEU A 102 0.60 -11.63 4.23
N GLY A 103 -0.60 -12.21 4.34
CA GLY A 103 -1.84 -11.45 4.18
C GLY A 103 -1.99 -10.32 5.23
N LYS A 104 -1.47 -10.52 6.44
CA LYS A 104 -1.44 -9.49 7.48
C LYS A 104 -0.44 -8.38 7.13
N ILE A 105 0.75 -8.75 6.65
CA ILE A 105 1.78 -7.80 6.20
C ILE A 105 1.27 -6.91 5.06
N VAL A 106 0.68 -7.52 4.02
CA VAL A 106 0.10 -6.78 2.89
C VAL A 106 -0.99 -5.82 3.36
N LYS A 107 -1.84 -6.25 4.30
CA LYS A 107 -2.83 -5.37 4.91
C LYS A 107 -2.18 -4.21 5.65
N GLU A 108 -1.16 -4.44 6.46
CA GLU A 108 -0.46 -3.38 7.21
C GLU A 108 0.14 -2.33 6.27
N VAL A 109 0.78 -2.76 5.18
CA VAL A 109 1.33 -1.88 4.14
C VAL A 109 0.24 -1.02 3.50
N VAL A 110 -0.86 -1.63 3.04
CA VAL A 110 -1.97 -0.90 2.41
C VAL A 110 -2.59 0.12 3.36
N HIS A 111 -2.74 -0.25 4.64
CA HIS A 111 -3.28 0.66 5.64
C HIS A 111 -2.34 1.83 5.92
N ALA A 112 -1.04 1.61 6.01
CA ALA A 112 -0.06 2.67 6.21
C ALA A 112 -0.04 3.65 5.02
N ASP A 113 -0.07 3.16 3.78
CA ASP A 113 -0.17 3.99 2.58
C ASP A 113 -1.46 4.84 2.61
N ASN A 114 -2.59 4.22 2.95
CA ASN A 114 -3.88 4.90 3.04
C ASN A 114 -3.92 5.98 4.12
N ASP A 115 -3.35 5.70 5.30
CA ASP A 115 -3.29 6.64 6.42
C ASP A 115 -2.51 7.90 6.03
N VAL A 116 -1.40 7.76 5.29
CA VAL A 116 -0.63 8.90 4.77
C VAL A 116 -1.40 9.61 3.67
N LEU A 117 -2.04 8.87 2.76
CA LEU A 117 -2.85 9.43 1.69
C LEU A 117 -4.01 10.27 2.22
N HIS A 118 -4.67 9.91 3.33
CA HIS A 118 -5.81 10.68 3.82
C HIS A 118 -5.44 12.06 4.38
N ARG A 119 -4.20 12.27 4.84
CA ARG A 119 -3.77 13.53 5.48
C ARG A 119 -3.97 14.77 4.60
N PRO A 120 -3.46 14.83 3.35
CA PRO A 120 -3.68 15.98 2.47
C PRO A 120 -5.11 16.14 1.95
N TYR A 121 -5.98 15.15 2.17
CA TYR A 121 -7.35 15.13 1.65
C TYR A 121 -8.42 15.10 2.75
N PRO A 122 -8.47 16.11 3.64
CA PRO A 122 -9.58 16.25 4.58
C PRO A 122 -10.91 16.50 3.81
N PRO A 123 -12.08 16.37 4.47
CA PRO A 123 -13.38 16.52 3.81
C PRO A 123 -13.60 17.85 3.07
N ALA A 124 -12.86 18.90 3.42
CA ALA A 124 -12.92 20.21 2.75
C ALA A 124 -12.12 20.27 1.44
N ASN A 125 -11.19 19.33 1.19
CA ASN A 125 -10.39 19.31 -0.03
C ASN A 125 -11.25 18.79 -1.22
N PRO A 126 -11.32 19.53 -2.35
CA PRO A 126 -12.13 19.13 -3.51
C PRO A 126 -11.75 17.78 -4.13
N ASN A 127 -10.49 17.34 -3.98
CA ASN A 127 -10.00 16.06 -4.49
C ASN A 127 -10.24 14.89 -3.51
N ALA A 128 -10.68 15.16 -2.28
CA ALA A 128 -10.86 14.12 -1.26
C ALA A 128 -11.82 13.00 -1.66
N PRO A 129 -12.97 13.23 -2.32
CA PRO A 129 -13.87 12.14 -2.73
C PRO A 129 -13.20 11.11 -3.65
N LYS A 130 -12.32 11.54 -4.56
CA LYS A 130 -11.58 10.65 -5.48
C LYS A 130 -10.64 9.73 -4.69
N ILE A 131 -9.81 10.34 -3.84
CA ILE A 131 -8.76 9.61 -3.10
C ILE A 131 -9.37 8.70 -2.02
N THR A 132 -10.33 9.21 -1.25
CA THR A 132 -11.01 8.44 -0.20
C THR A 132 -11.83 7.27 -0.77
N GLY A 133 -12.42 7.42 -1.96
CA GLY A 133 -13.12 6.32 -2.64
C GLY A 133 -12.20 5.16 -3.00
N ARG A 134 -11.01 5.47 -3.55
CA ARG A 134 -10.02 4.45 -3.95
C ARG A 134 -9.38 3.77 -2.74
N THR A 135 -8.97 4.53 -1.73
CA THR A 135 -8.36 4.00 -0.50
C THR A 135 -9.32 3.14 0.30
N LYS A 136 -10.61 3.50 0.40
CA LYS A 136 -11.62 2.63 1.02
C LYS A 136 -11.77 1.28 0.32
N LYS A 137 -11.64 1.26 -1.01
CA LYS A 137 -11.67 0.02 -1.79
C LYS A 137 -10.46 -0.85 -1.45
N THR A 138 -9.26 -0.29 -1.48
CA THR A 138 -8.02 -1.05 -1.16
C THR A 138 -8.02 -1.54 0.29
N GLU A 139 -8.55 -0.78 1.24
CA GLU A 139 -8.78 -1.22 2.63
C GLU A 139 -9.74 -2.41 2.72
N ALA A 140 -10.87 -2.35 2.03
CA ALA A 140 -11.84 -3.43 2.06
C ALA A 140 -11.26 -4.72 1.46
N ASP A 141 -10.57 -4.59 0.33
CA ASP A 141 -9.92 -5.70 -0.37
C ASP A 141 -8.76 -6.29 0.44
N SER A 142 -7.92 -5.46 1.07
CA SER A 142 -6.83 -5.93 1.94
C SER A 142 -7.36 -6.68 3.16
N ASN A 143 -8.43 -6.21 3.79
CA ASN A 143 -9.09 -6.89 4.90
C ASN A 143 -9.70 -8.24 4.48
N ARG A 144 -10.26 -8.32 3.27
CA ARG A 144 -10.79 -9.56 2.70
C ARG A 144 -9.66 -10.56 2.44
N LEU A 145 -8.61 -10.14 1.74
CA LEU A 145 -7.49 -10.99 1.35
C LEU A 145 -6.70 -11.49 2.56
N ALA A 146 -6.44 -10.63 3.55
CA ALA A 146 -5.79 -11.05 4.80
C ALA A 146 -6.55 -12.21 5.50
N LYS A 147 -7.89 -12.13 5.53
CA LYS A 147 -8.74 -13.20 6.08
C LYS A 147 -8.74 -14.46 5.23
N GLN A 148 -8.70 -14.34 3.90
CA GLN A 148 -8.66 -15.49 2.99
C GLN A 148 -7.31 -16.22 3.09
N HIS A 149 -6.22 -15.45 3.14
CA HIS A 149 -4.88 -15.99 3.20
C HIS A 149 -4.61 -16.76 4.49
N ALA A 150 -5.08 -16.24 5.63
CA ALA A 150 -5.00 -16.94 6.91
C ALA A 150 -5.84 -18.24 6.96
N LYS A 151 -6.84 -18.39 6.08
CA LYS A 151 -7.72 -19.57 6.03
C LYS A 151 -7.28 -20.63 5.01
N ALA A 152 -6.41 -20.29 4.06
CA ALA A 152 -6.05 -21.19 2.96
C ALA A 152 -5.25 -22.43 3.43
N GLU A 153 -4.46 -22.29 4.49
CA GLU A 153 -3.72 -23.40 5.11
C GLU A 153 -4.64 -24.33 5.91
N ALA A 154 -5.61 -23.77 6.66
CA ALA A 154 -6.54 -24.55 7.51
C ALA A 154 -7.48 -25.50 6.74
N LYS A 155 -7.49 -25.45 5.41
CA LYS A 155 -8.23 -26.39 4.53
C LYS A 155 -7.31 -27.37 3.79
N SER A 156 -6.00 -27.19 3.88
CA SER A 156 -4.99 -28.04 3.23
C SER A 156 -4.44 -29.13 4.17
N GLU A 157 -4.86 -29.12 5.44
CA GLU A 157 -4.70 -30.20 6.44
C GLU A 157 -5.94 -31.10 6.48
#